data_AF-A0A1F8PVS2-F1
#
_entry.id   AF-A0A1F8PVS2-F1
#
_cell.length_a   1.000
_cell.length_b   1.000
_cell.length_c   1.000
_cell.angle_alpha   90.00
_cell.angle_beta   90.00
_cell.angle_gamma   90.00
#
_symmetry.space_group_name_H-M   'P 1'
#
loop_
_entity.id
_entity.type
_entity.pdbx_description
1 polymer ?
#
loop_
_entity_poly.entity_id
_entity_poly.type
_entity_poly.pdbx_seq_one_letter_code
_entity_poly.pdbx_strand_id
1 'polypeptide(L)'
;MDAPSTSEELLNFFKALADANRLKIVGLLAQQPTTVEGLAEALGLGASTVSHHLSKLARAGLVSARTDGHYYIYSLQTDALRAMAQRLLSAEELPRLSEDADLDAGDRKVLANFLDADGRIKAFPAQEKKFQAILRHVVKAFEPGQRYTEKQVNEILARYNKDTAYLRRGLVDYRLMARQGGGGEYWRIEA
;
A
#
# COMPACT_ATOMS: atom_id res chain seq x y z
N MET A 1 -2.61 -11.06 -11.73
CA MET A 1 -2.47 -11.30 -10.28
C MET A 1 -1.47 -10.26 -9.83
N ASP A 2 -1.99 -9.18 -9.25
CA ASP A 2 -1.19 -8.00 -8.95
C ASP A 2 -0.23 -8.30 -7.80
N ALA A 3 0.99 -7.77 -7.89
CA ALA A 3 1.97 -7.92 -6.83
C ALA A 3 1.46 -7.23 -5.55
N PRO A 4 1.66 -7.83 -4.36
CA PRO A 4 1.25 -7.20 -3.09
C PRO A 4 1.92 -5.84 -2.93
N SER A 5 1.19 -4.88 -2.36
CA SER A 5 1.75 -3.55 -2.09
C SER A 5 2.86 -3.63 -1.03
N THR A 6 3.83 -2.70 -1.07
CA THR A 6 4.91 -2.63 -0.06
C THR A 6 4.33 -2.61 1.37
N SER A 7 3.22 -1.90 1.60
CA SER A 7 2.55 -1.81 2.90
C SER A 7 2.02 -3.17 3.38
N GLU A 8 1.41 -3.95 2.48
CA GLU A 8 0.96 -5.30 2.79
C GLU A 8 2.11 -6.26 3.09
N GLU A 9 3.21 -6.17 2.33
CA GLU A 9 4.42 -6.97 2.59
C GLU A 9 5.03 -6.64 3.96
N LEU A 10 5.15 -5.36 4.30
CA LEU A 10 5.66 -4.90 5.58
C LEU A 10 4.75 -5.33 6.74
N LEU A 11 3.44 -5.21 6.57
CA LEU A 11 2.46 -5.64 7.57
C LEU A 11 2.52 -7.16 7.79
N ASN A 12 2.65 -7.94 6.72
CA ASN A 12 2.79 -9.39 6.80
C ASN A 12 4.10 -9.79 7.49
N PHE A 13 5.19 -9.11 7.18
CA PHE A 13 6.48 -9.29 7.85
C PHE A 13 6.40 -9.03 9.35
N PHE A 14 5.86 -7.87 9.76
CA PHE A 14 5.71 -7.55 11.18
C PHE A 14 4.71 -8.47 11.88
N LYS A 15 3.58 -8.85 11.26
CA LYS A 15 2.65 -9.83 11.84
C LYS A 15 3.32 -11.20 12.05
N ALA A 16 4.19 -11.62 11.15
CA ALA A 16 4.96 -12.85 11.31
C ALA A 16 5.92 -12.78 12.52
N LEU A 17 6.45 -11.60 12.87
CA LEU A 17 7.35 -11.42 14.01
C LEU A 17 6.66 -10.96 15.31
N ALA A 18 5.46 -10.40 15.25
CA ALA A 18 4.72 -9.84 16.40
C ALA A 18 4.09 -10.92 17.29
N ASP A 19 4.91 -11.81 17.83
CA ASP A 19 4.53 -12.87 18.77
C ASP A 19 5.76 -13.38 19.50
N ALA A 20 5.67 -13.46 20.83
CA ALA A 20 6.79 -13.82 21.68
C ALA A 20 7.36 -15.21 21.37
N ASN A 21 6.53 -16.21 21.04
CA ASN A 21 6.99 -17.55 20.72
C ASN A 21 7.63 -17.61 19.33
N ARG A 22 7.11 -16.87 18.34
CA ARG A 22 7.75 -16.77 17.03
C ARG A 22 9.13 -16.13 17.11
N LEU A 23 9.31 -15.08 17.93
CA LEU A 23 10.62 -14.48 18.15
C LEU A 23 11.59 -15.46 18.81
N LYS A 24 11.14 -16.25 19.79
CA LYS A 24 11.96 -17.32 20.39
C LYS A 24 12.34 -18.39 19.36
N ILE A 25 11.40 -18.83 18.52
CA ILE A 25 11.67 -19.79 17.43
C ILE A 25 12.73 -19.23 16.47
N VAL A 26 12.60 -17.97 16.05
CA VAL A 26 13.61 -17.30 15.21
C VAL A 26 14.97 -17.29 15.91
N GLY A 27 15.02 -16.96 17.20
CA GLY A 27 16.25 -16.96 17.99
C GLY A 27 16.90 -18.35 18.16
N LEU A 28 16.10 -19.41 18.28
CA LEU A 28 16.60 -20.79 18.32
C LEU A 28 17.13 -21.23 16.95
N LEU A 29 16.39 -20.95 15.88
CA LEU A 29 16.79 -21.29 14.51
C LEU A 29 17.99 -20.46 14.01
N ALA A 30 18.23 -19.28 14.58
CA ALA A 30 19.43 -18.49 14.34
C ALA A 30 20.70 -19.13 14.91
N GLN A 31 20.57 -19.97 15.95
CA GLN A 31 21.70 -20.70 16.53
C GLN A 31 21.98 -21.97 15.71
N GLN A 32 20.94 -22.74 15.40
CA GLN A 32 21.07 -23.94 14.59
C GLN A 32 19.72 -24.38 13.97
N PRO A 33 19.74 -25.02 12.78
CA PRO A 33 18.59 -25.74 12.27
C PRO A 33 18.12 -26.85 13.22
N THR A 34 16.81 -27.01 13.39
CA THR A 34 16.23 -28.02 14.29
C THR A 34 14.83 -28.47 13.83
N THR A 35 14.28 -29.52 14.45
CA THR A 35 12.95 -30.05 14.13
C THR A 35 11.83 -29.35 14.90
N VAL A 36 10.58 -29.65 14.54
CA VAL A 36 9.39 -29.17 15.28
C VAL A 36 9.43 -29.66 16.73
N GLU A 37 9.81 -30.92 16.94
CA GLU A 37 9.87 -31.56 18.25
C GLU A 37 10.94 -30.88 19.13
N GLY A 38 12.12 -30.60 18.57
CA GLY A 38 13.18 -29.89 19.31
C GLY A 38 12.78 -28.47 19.70
N LEU A 39 12.07 -27.75 18.84
CA LEU A 39 11.51 -26.43 19.16
C LEU A 39 10.40 -26.51 20.22
N ALA A 40 9.54 -27.53 20.15
CA ALA A 40 8.47 -27.76 21.10
C ALA A 40 9.02 -28.02 22.51
N GLU A 41 10.04 -28.88 22.61
CA GLU A 41 10.73 -29.18 23.86
C GLU A 41 11.41 -27.93 24.44
N ALA A 42 12.23 -27.23 23.64
CA ALA A 42 12.96 -26.05 24.10
C ALA A 42 12.05 -24.90 24.57
N LEU A 43 10.83 -24.81 24.05
CA LEU A 43 9.87 -23.75 24.37
C LEU A 43 8.80 -24.17 25.39
N GLY A 44 8.71 -25.46 25.74
CA GLY A 44 7.63 -26.00 26.56
C GLY A 44 6.25 -25.87 25.89
N LEU A 45 6.18 -26.05 24.57
CA LEU A 45 4.96 -25.90 23.77
C LEU A 45 4.56 -27.22 23.10
N GLY A 46 3.31 -27.32 22.65
CA GLY A 46 2.86 -28.44 21.82
C GLY A 46 3.39 -28.34 20.39
N ALA A 47 3.70 -29.49 19.77
CA ALA A 47 4.18 -29.57 18.39
C ALA A 47 3.21 -28.95 17.35
N SER A 48 1.90 -29.03 17.60
CA SER A 48 0.88 -28.38 16.77
C SER A 48 0.97 -26.85 16.82
N THR A 49 1.21 -26.29 18.01
CA THR A 49 1.43 -24.85 18.21
C THR A 49 2.69 -24.37 17.52
N VAL A 50 3.79 -25.12 17.63
CA VAL A 50 5.05 -24.82 16.95
C VAL A 50 4.89 -24.90 15.43
N SER A 51 4.23 -25.94 14.91
CA SER A 51 3.93 -26.08 13.48
C SER A 51 3.12 -24.90 12.93
N HIS A 52 2.14 -24.41 13.70
CA HIS A 52 1.37 -23.22 13.34
C HIS A 52 2.24 -21.95 13.27
N HIS A 53 3.15 -21.78 14.24
CA HIS A 53 4.11 -20.67 14.23
C HIS A 53 5.07 -20.76 13.04
N LEU A 54 5.64 -21.93 12.77
CA LEU A 54 6.52 -22.18 11.62
C LEU A 54 5.81 -21.94 10.29
N SER A 55 4.54 -22.33 10.17
CA SER A 55 3.74 -22.06 8.96
C SER A 55 3.60 -20.55 8.69
N LYS A 56 3.38 -19.74 9.74
CA LYS A 56 3.33 -18.28 9.59
C LYS A 56 4.67 -17.68 9.19
N LEU A 57 5.76 -18.15 9.80
CA LEU A 57 7.11 -17.72 9.47
C LEU A 57 7.51 -18.14 8.04
N ALA A 58 7.13 -19.33 7.60
CA ALA A 58 7.41 -19.85 6.26
C ALA A 58 6.65 -19.07 5.18
N ARG A 59 5.37 -18.74 5.42
CA ARG A 59 4.60 -17.85 4.53
C ARG A 59 5.21 -16.46 4.37
N ALA A 60 5.89 -15.97 5.41
CA ALA A 60 6.63 -14.72 5.36
C ALA A 60 8.06 -14.87 4.81
N GLY A 61 8.44 -16.07 4.32
CA GLY A 61 9.76 -16.34 3.76
C GLY A 61 10.90 -16.39 4.79
N LEU A 62 10.59 -16.40 6.09
CA LEU A 62 11.59 -16.28 7.15
C LEU A 62 12.25 -17.60 7.52
N VAL A 63 11.57 -18.71 7.28
CA VAL A 63 12.09 -20.06 7.55
C VAL A 63 11.85 -20.96 6.35
N SER A 64 12.72 -21.95 6.17
CA SER A 64 12.55 -23.05 5.22
C SER A 64 12.59 -24.37 5.96
N ALA A 65 12.01 -25.40 5.36
CA ALA A 65 12.06 -26.77 5.85
C ALA A 65 12.71 -27.66 4.80
N ARG A 66 13.58 -28.58 5.25
CA ARG A 66 14.08 -29.69 4.44
C ARG A 66 13.67 -31.00 5.08
N THR A 67 13.41 -32.01 4.26
CA THR A 67 13.16 -33.37 4.74
C THR A 67 14.48 -34.06 5.04
N ASP A 68 14.59 -34.67 6.21
CA ASP A 68 15.69 -35.53 6.61
C ASP A 68 15.12 -36.82 7.22
N GLY A 69 15.04 -37.87 6.39
CA GLY A 69 14.32 -39.10 6.72
C GLY A 69 12.84 -38.83 7.00
N HIS A 70 12.40 -39.11 8.22
CA HIS A 70 11.02 -38.90 8.69
C HIS A 70 10.79 -37.52 9.32
N TYR A 71 11.83 -36.70 9.44
CA TYR A 71 11.77 -35.41 10.12
C TYR A 71 11.86 -34.24 9.15
N TYR A 72 11.24 -33.13 9.52
CA TYR A 72 11.44 -31.84 8.87
C TYR A 72 12.41 -31.01 9.71
N ILE A 73 13.55 -30.66 9.11
CA ILE A 73 14.52 -29.75 9.71
C ILE A 73 14.24 -28.34 9.21
N TYR A 74 13.89 -27.45 10.15
CA TYR A 74 13.64 -26.05 9.87
C TYR A 74 14.93 -25.25 10.01
N SER A 75 15.12 -24.26 9.14
CA SER A 75 16.27 -23.35 9.13
C SER A 75 15.81 -21.91 8.97
N LEU A 76 16.41 -20.98 9.72
CA LEU A 76 16.19 -19.56 9.52
C LEU A 76 16.80 -19.13 8.17
N GLN A 77 16.06 -18.35 7.39
CA GLN A 77 16.56 -17.73 6.17
C GLN A 77 17.18 -16.37 6.51
N THR A 78 18.36 -16.38 7.14
CA THR A 78 19.01 -15.17 7.67
C THR A 78 19.25 -14.11 6.61
N ASP A 79 19.70 -14.50 5.42
CA ASP A 79 19.93 -13.56 4.31
C ASP A 79 18.62 -12.96 3.80
N ALA A 80 17.57 -13.78 3.67
CA ALA A 80 16.25 -13.30 3.27
C ALA A 80 15.66 -12.34 4.31
N LEU A 81 15.77 -12.67 5.60
CA LEU A 81 15.36 -11.81 6.71
C LEU A 81 16.07 -10.46 6.65
N ARG A 82 17.40 -10.45 6.45
CA ARG A 82 18.20 -9.22 6.36
C ARG A 82 17.80 -8.39 5.14
N ALA A 83 17.72 -9.01 3.96
CA ALA A 83 17.36 -8.33 2.72
C ALA A 83 15.95 -7.73 2.80
N MET A 84 14.99 -8.47 3.35
CA MET A 84 13.63 -7.97 3.57
C MET A 84 13.60 -6.81 4.55
N ALA A 85 14.28 -6.91 5.70
CA ALA A 85 14.34 -5.82 6.67
C ALA A 85 14.97 -4.56 6.07
N GLN A 86 16.07 -4.70 5.32
CA GLN A 86 16.73 -3.57 4.65
C GLN A 86 15.84 -2.91 3.59
N ARG A 87 15.15 -3.70 2.77
CA ARG A 87 14.24 -3.20 1.74
C ARG A 87 13.03 -2.50 2.35
N LEU A 88 12.32 -3.20 3.24
CA LEU A 88 11.05 -2.76 3.79
C LEU A 88 11.19 -1.60 4.81
N LEU A 89 12.35 -1.46 5.43
CA LEU A 89 12.67 -0.37 6.37
C LEU A 89 13.64 0.65 5.78
N SER A 90 13.78 0.69 4.45
CA SER A 90 14.62 1.68 3.77
C SER A 90 14.07 3.09 3.92
N ALA A 91 14.96 4.09 3.82
CA ALA A 91 14.59 5.49 3.90
C ALA A 91 13.67 5.93 2.75
N GLU A 92 13.72 5.20 1.64
CA GLU A 92 12.88 5.39 0.46
C GLU A 92 11.49 4.76 0.61
N GLU A 93 11.38 3.56 1.20
CA GLU A 93 10.09 2.84 1.30
C GLU A 93 9.26 3.28 2.52
N LEU A 94 9.88 3.67 3.64
CA LEU A 94 9.14 4.08 4.84
C LEU A 94 8.21 5.29 4.63
N PRO A 95 8.61 6.37 3.92
CA PRO A 95 7.70 7.48 3.61
C PRO A 95 6.50 7.05 2.78
N ARG A 96 6.65 6.03 1.92
CA ARG A 96 5.59 5.55 1.01
C ARG A 96 4.41 4.93 1.76
N LEU A 97 4.64 4.42 2.97
CA LEU A 97 3.59 3.90 3.85
C LEU A 97 2.57 4.97 4.27
N SER A 98 2.97 6.24 4.25
CA SER A 98 2.12 7.38 4.57
C SER A 98 1.46 8.02 3.35
N GLU A 99 1.81 7.58 2.13
CA GLU A 99 1.24 8.12 0.89
C GLU A 99 -0.27 7.99 0.90
N ASP A 100 -0.84 6.85 1.33
CA ASP A 100 -2.28 6.65 1.43
C ASP A 100 -2.94 7.42 2.60
N ALA A 101 -2.18 7.71 3.66
CA ALA A 101 -2.69 8.46 4.83
C ALA A 101 -2.83 9.96 4.52
N ASP A 102 -1.92 10.50 3.71
CA ASP A 102 -1.97 11.89 3.23
C ASP A 102 -3.19 12.15 2.32
N LEU A 103 -3.65 11.14 1.58
CA LEU A 103 -4.76 11.27 0.62
C LEU A 103 -6.15 11.43 1.26
N ASP A 104 -6.38 10.99 2.50
CA ASP A 104 -7.74 11.02 3.09
C ASP A 104 -7.87 11.96 4.30
N ALA A 105 -6.86 12.06 5.16
CA ALA A 105 -6.90 12.94 6.33
C ALA A 105 -6.46 14.37 6.00
N GLY A 106 -5.39 14.51 5.20
CA GLY A 106 -4.90 15.80 4.69
C GLY A 106 -5.91 16.43 3.74
N ASP A 107 -6.43 15.64 2.80
CA ASP A 107 -7.41 16.09 1.81
C ASP A 107 -8.66 16.65 2.49
N ARG A 108 -9.23 16.00 3.51
CA ARG A 108 -10.42 16.53 4.21
C ARG A 108 -10.21 17.94 4.77
N LYS A 109 -9.04 18.20 5.37
CA LYS A 109 -8.69 19.53 5.91
C LYS A 109 -8.44 20.54 4.79
N VAL A 110 -7.81 20.13 3.69
CA VAL A 110 -7.60 21.00 2.52
C VAL A 110 -8.95 21.33 1.90
N LEU A 111 -9.79 20.33 1.61
CA LEU A 111 -11.13 20.50 1.06
C LEU A 111 -11.98 21.44 1.93
N ALA A 112 -11.97 21.29 3.26
CA ALA A 112 -12.69 22.19 4.16
C ALA A 112 -12.23 23.67 4.07
N ASN A 113 -10.96 23.93 3.79
CA ASN A 113 -10.42 25.29 3.66
C ASN A 113 -10.67 25.92 2.29
N PHE A 114 -10.68 25.11 1.22
CA PHE A 114 -10.72 25.60 -0.17
C PHE A 114 -12.07 25.40 -0.86
N LEU A 115 -12.98 24.58 -0.31
CA LEU A 115 -14.34 24.40 -0.80
C LEU A 115 -15.37 25.24 -0.02
N ASP A 116 -16.47 25.60 -0.66
CA ASP A 116 -17.68 26.12 -0.02
C ASP A 116 -18.62 25.01 0.46
N ALA A 117 -19.73 25.41 1.10
CA ALA A 117 -20.73 24.48 1.61
C ALA A 117 -21.41 23.66 0.50
N ASP A 118 -21.36 24.16 -0.74
CA ASP A 118 -21.92 23.52 -1.93
C ASP A 118 -20.87 22.67 -2.68
N GLY A 119 -19.64 22.57 -2.16
CA GLY A 119 -18.55 21.80 -2.74
C GLY A 119 -17.82 22.51 -3.90
N ARG A 120 -17.98 23.82 -4.07
CA ARG A 120 -17.27 24.61 -5.10
C ARG A 120 -15.93 25.12 -4.59
N ILE A 121 -14.96 25.22 -5.50
CA ILE A 121 -13.61 25.70 -5.19
C ILE A 121 -13.64 27.23 -5.06
N LYS A 122 -13.47 27.73 -3.84
CA LYS A 122 -13.40 29.16 -3.52
C LYS A 122 -12.11 29.80 -4.04
N ALA A 123 -10.99 29.08 -3.92
CA ALA A 123 -9.68 29.54 -4.34
C ALA A 123 -8.79 28.36 -4.72
N PHE A 124 -7.93 28.54 -5.73
CA PHE A 124 -6.92 27.56 -6.08
C PHE A 124 -5.69 27.72 -5.17
N PRO A 125 -5.29 26.66 -4.44
CA PRO A 125 -4.09 26.72 -3.61
C PRO A 125 -2.84 26.82 -4.49
N ALA A 126 -1.90 27.68 -4.08
CA ALA A 126 -0.59 27.81 -4.74
C ALA A 126 0.33 26.59 -4.50
N GLN A 127 0.07 25.80 -3.46
CA GLN A 127 0.86 24.60 -3.14
C GLN A 127 0.36 23.40 -3.92
N GLU A 128 1.27 22.74 -4.64
CA GLU A 128 0.99 21.64 -5.56
C GLU A 128 0.23 20.48 -4.91
N LYS A 129 0.69 20.01 -3.74
CA LYS A 129 0.03 18.93 -2.98
C LYS A 129 -1.42 19.25 -2.59
N LYS A 130 -1.71 20.51 -2.24
CA LYS A 130 -3.08 20.96 -1.90
C LYS A 130 -3.98 21.03 -3.12
N PHE A 131 -3.43 21.42 -4.27
CA PHE A 131 -4.18 21.42 -5.52
C PHE A 131 -4.51 19.98 -5.94
N GLN A 132 -3.54 19.06 -5.82
CA GLN A 132 -3.76 17.64 -6.10
C GLN A 132 -4.88 17.02 -5.25
N ALA A 133 -4.98 17.41 -3.96
CA ALA A 133 -6.08 17.01 -3.08
C ALA A 133 -7.47 17.43 -3.63
N ILE A 134 -7.57 18.66 -4.13
CA ILE A 134 -8.80 19.15 -4.77
C ILE A 134 -9.11 18.33 -6.02
N LEU A 135 -8.10 18.04 -6.85
CA LEU A 135 -8.30 17.26 -8.07
C LEU A 135 -8.74 15.82 -7.78
N ARG A 136 -8.23 15.18 -6.72
CA ARG A 136 -8.68 13.86 -6.25
C ARG A 136 -10.13 13.87 -5.77
N HIS A 137 -10.61 14.99 -5.23
CA HIS A 137 -12.02 15.15 -4.93
C HIS A 137 -12.85 15.33 -6.20
N VAL A 138 -12.44 16.23 -7.11
CA VAL A 138 -13.14 16.55 -8.35
C VAL A 138 -13.25 15.34 -9.28
N VAL A 139 -12.21 14.50 -9.39
CA VAL A 139 -12.21 13.33 -10.27
C VAL A 139 -13.29 12.29 -9.89
N LYS A 140 -13.75 12.31 -8.63
CA LYS A 140 -14.84 11.41 -8.16
C LYS A 140 -16.17 11.69 -8.84
N ALA A 141 -16.34 12.84 -9.51
CA ALA A 141 -17.52 13.12 -10.34
C ALA A 141 -17.50 12.43 -11.71
N PHE A 142 -16.40 11.74 -12.06
CA PHE A 142 -16.28 10.98 -13.30
C PHE A 142 -16.32 9.48 -13.00
N GLU A 143 -17.20 8.79 -13.71
CA GLU A 143 -17.37 7.34 -13.62
C GLU A 143 -16.17 6.63 -14.26
N PRO A 144 -15.58 5.62 -13.57
CA PRO A 144 -14.58 4.75 -14.17
C PRO A 144 -15.11 4.05 -15.43
N GLY A 145 -14.25 3.84 -16.43
CA GLY A 145 -14.62 3.19 -17.69
C GLY A 145 -15.45 4.02 -18.67
N GLN A 146 -15.99 5.18 -18.25
CA GLN A 146 -16.75 6.08 -19.12
C GLN A 146 -15.83 7.04 -19.89
N ARG A 147 -16.08 7.19 -21.19
CA ARG A 147 -15.47 8.21 -22.05
C ARG A 147 -16.33 9.47 -22.03
N TYR A 148 -15.68 10.63 -21.91
CA TYR A 148 -16.29 11.95 -21.88
C TYR A 148 -15.68 12.83 -22.97
N THR A 149 -16.53 13.53 -23.71
CA THR A 149 -16.08 14.61 -24.59
C THR A 149 -15.56 15.79 -23.78
N GLU A 150 -14.74 16.64 -24.40
CA GLU A 150 -14.27 17.89 -23.77
C GLU A 150 -15.42 18.76 -23.24
N LYS A 151 -16.54 18.81 -23.99
CA LYS A 151 -17.74 19.54 -23.59
C LYS A 151 -18.35 18.97 -22.31
N GLN A 152 -18.52 17.66 -22.23
CA GLN A 152 -19.05 16.98 -21.03
C GLN A 152 -18.14 17.17 -19.82
N VAL A 153 -16.82 17.09 -20.02
CA VAL A 153 -15.84 17.38 -18.96
C VAL A 153 -16.02 18.81 -18.45
N ASN A 154 -16.09 19.80 -19.34
CA ASN A 154 -16.29 21.19 -18.94
C ASN A 154 -17.62 21.40 -18.20
N GLU A 155 -18.71 20.77 -18.62
CA GLU A 155 -20.00 20.84 -17.94
C GLU A 155 -19.96 20.27 -16.51
N ILE A 156 -19.24 19.16 -16.30
CA ILE A 156 -19.05 18.56 -14.98
C ILE A 156 -18.16 19.47 -14.12
N LEU A 157 -17.03 19.95 -14.66
CA LEU A 157 -16.08 20.79 -13.93
C LEU A 157 -16.66 22.17 -13.58
N ALA A 158 -17.57 22.71 -14.41
CA ALA A 158 -18.23 23.99 -14.15
C ALA A 158 -19.03 24.01 -12.84
N ARG A 159 -19.40 22.83 -12.32
CA ARG A 159 -20.03 22.71 -10.99
C ARG A 159 -19.07 23.08 -9.87
N TYR A 160 -17.77 22.83 -10.05
CA TYR A 160 -16.72 23.05 -9.07
C TYR A 160 -16.06 24.43 -9.19
N ASN A 161 -15.76 24.89 -10.42
CA ASN A 161 -15.20 26.22 -10.66
C ASN A 161 -15.39 26.65 -12.12
N LYS A 162 -15.45 27.97 -12.37
CA LYS A 162 -15.50 28.55 -13.72
C LYS A 162 -14.26 28.26 -14.56
N ASP A 163 -13.11 28.06 -13.94
CA ASP A 163 -11.85 27.72 -14.61
C ASP A 163 -11.76 26.21 -14.87
N THR A 164 -12.62 25.73 -15.76
CA THR A 164 -12.67 24.31 -16.14
C THR A 164 -11.41 23.89 -16.90
N ALA A 165 -10.76 24.83 -17.60
CA ALA A 165 -9.53 24.58 -18.34
C ALA A 165 -8.36 24.25 -17.40
N TYR A 166 -8.20 25.00 -16.31
CA TYR A 166 -7.17 24.74 -15.30
C TYR A 166 -7.39 23.40 -14.59
N LEU A 167 -8.63 23.11 -14.18
CA LEU A 167 -8.99 21.82 -13.55
C LEU A 167 -8.73 20.64 -14.48
N ARG A 168 -9.18 20.73 -15.74
CA ARG A 168 -9.00 19.68 -16.75
C ARG A 168 -7.52 19.43 -17.05
N ARG A 169 -6.71 20.50 -17.15
CA ARG A 169 -5.26 20.38 -17.32
C ARG A 169 -4.65 19.67 -16.12
N GLY A 170 -4.97 20.08 -14.90
CA GLY A 170 -4.52 19.41 -13.68
C GLY A 170 -4.89 17.93 -13.66
N LEU A 171 -6.15 17.57 -13.96
CA LEU A 171 -6.59 16.17 -13.98
C LEU A 171 -5.75 15.29 -14.93
N VAL A 172 -5.29 15.85 -16.06
CA VAL A 172 -4.41 15.15 -17.00
C VAL A 172 -2.96 15.14 -16.51
N ASP A 173 -2.44 16.27 -16.05
CA ASP A 173 -1.05 16.41 -15.60
C ASP A 173 -0.72 15.47 -14.43
N TYR A 174 -1.65 15.33 -13.47
CA TYR A 174 -1.52 14.39 -12.34
C TYR A 174 -2.01 12.97 -12.65
N ARG A 175 -2.27 12.64 -13.92
CA ARG A 175 -2.69 11.30 -14.37
C ARG A 175 -3.95 10.76 -13.67
N LEU A 176 -4.87 11.65 -13.30
CA LEU A 176 -6.20 11.27 -12.78
C LEU A 176 -7.19 11.02 -13.93
N MET A 177 -6.96 11.66 -15.07
CA MET A 177 -7.65 11.42 -16.33
C MET A 177 -6.64 11.30 -17.47
N ALA A 178 -6.96 10.48 -18.45
CA ALA A 178 -6.27 10.45 -19.73
C ALA A 178 -7.05 11.25 -20.78
N ARG A 179 -6.33 11.71 -21.82
CA ARG A 179 -6.92 12.41 -22.98
C ARG A 179 -6.41 11.79 -24.27
N GLN A 180 -7.29 11.61 -25.26
CA GLN A 180 -6.90 11.21 -26.61
C GLN A 180 -6.23 12.37 -27.35
N GLY A 181 -5.05 12.12 -27.93
CA GLY A 181 -4.32 13.10 -28.76
C GLY A 181 -5.20 13.63 -29.91
N GLY A 182 -5.26 14.95 -30.07
CA GLY A 182 -6.13 15.61 -31.06
C GLY A 182 -7.45 16.14 -30.51
N GLY A 183 -7.76 15.91 -29.23
CA GLY A 183 -8.74 16.73 -28.49
C GLY A 183 -10.17 16.20 -28.35
N GLY A 184 -10.43 14.94 -28.67
CA GLY A 184 -11.80 14.40 -28.67
C GLY A 184 -12.30 13.94 -27.30
N GLU A 185 -11.51 13.15 -26.58
CA GLU A 185 -12.03 12.34 -25.47
C GLU A 185 -11.15 12.34 -24.22
N TYR A 186 -11.80 12.25 -23.07
CA TYR A 186 -11.23 12.13 -21.73
C TYR A 186 -11.82 10.90 -21.04
N TRP A 187 -11.05 10.23 -20.20
CA TRP A 187 -11.58 9.18 -19.33
C TRP A 187 -10.79 9.15 -18.03
N ARG A 188 -11.46 8.76 -16.95
CA ARG A 188 -10.82 8.54 -15.66
C ARG A 188 -9.90 7.33 -15.74
N ILE A 189 -8.70 7.46 -15.21
CA ILE A 189 -7.76 6.33 -15.08
C ILE A 189 -8.13 5.59 -13.79
N GLU A 190 -8.27 4.26 -13.87
CA GLU A 190 -8.39 3.43 -12.68
C GLU A 190 -7.06 3.47 -11.93
N ALA A 191 -7.10 3.97 -10.69
CA ALA A 191 -5.99 3.95 -9.76
C ALA A 191 -5.99 2.60 -9.03
#